data_AF-A0A917HTD2-F1
#
_entry.id   AF-A0A917HTD2-F1
#
_cell.length_a   1.000
_cell.length_b   1.000
_cell.length_c   1.000
_cell.angle_alpha   90.00
_cell.angle_beta   90.00
_cell.angle_gamma   90.00
#
_symmetry.space_group_name_H-M   'P 1'
#
loop_
_entity.id
_entity.type
_entity.pdbx_description
1 polymer ?
#
loop_
_entity_poly.entity_id
_entity_poly.type
_entity_poly.pdbx_seq_one_letter_code
_entity_poly.pdbx_strand_id
1 'polypeptide(L)'
;MTSEISFGVGCFNFGMKAGTTTTIGGYFNELQNTFEAISNISEIKIELDEEDYDFTAEISISTYDNMSVGGRINPNVRNVRISFDIFIPKRIQEDLKHDPKLFKTEKFRVVINYTYYFPVVIVQPFEPYGGDVDPSSAVVLVREFLIKEFLKIESFIDFQVLGPSPFHGDFFVKENNQLEEKFQISIMETKAYDEINIYYNGYTDVNEAFEDITLEILEEFGFFYELMHKNLSSSMEWSFIEQNLDVLISLKQERKKSKNLFLINRILNDLFINISYFEKDQIFYKSYLQKNRRNIIHFSSYIDREINEQVNYPTSQVTELIKLYENQKLNVNVILATVIAAISGGVMGAVITALFT
;
A
#
# COMPACT_ATOMS: atom_id res chain seq x y z
N MET A 1 -1.14 -32.49 -21.91
CA MET A 1 -1.55 -31.09 -21.75
C MET A 1 -2.22 -30.99 -20.40
N THR A 2 -1.82 -30.04 -19.58
CA THR A 2 -2.48 -29.73 -18.30
C THR A 2 -3.89 -29.24 -18.59
N SER A 3 -4.90 -29.87 -17.99
CA SER A 3 -6.32 -29.46 -18.11
C SER A 3 -6.71 -28.36 -17.11
N GLU A 4 -5.75 -27.90 -16.30
CA GLU A 4 -5.97 -27.02 -15.18
C GLU A 4 -4.73 -26.17 -14.92
N ILE A 5 -4.95 -24.90 -14.61
CA ILE A 5 -3.94 -23.97 -14.09
C ILE A 5 -4.35 -23.57 -12.68
N SER A 6 -3.39 -23.54 -11.77
CA SER A 6 -3.59 -22.98 -10.42
C SER A 6 -2.64 -21.81 -10.20
N PHE A 7 -3.10 -20.79 -9.47
CA PHE A 7 -2.30 -19.60 -9.22
C PHE A 7 -2.72 -18.89 -7.94
N GLY A 8 -1.78 -18.19 -7.31
CA GLY A 8 -2.04 -17.31 -6.18
C GLY A 8 -1.92 -15.85 -6.62
N VAL A 9 -2.65 -14.98 -5.92
CA VAL A 9 -2.63 -13.53 -6.18
C VAL A 9 -1.96 -12.79 -5.03
N GLY A 10 -1.10 -11.81 -5.34
CA GLY A 10 -0.34 -11.02 -4.37
C GLY A 10 -0.18 -9.56 -4.79
N CYS A 11 0.60 -8.79 -4.02
CA CYS A 11 0.92 -7.41 -4.33
C CYS A 11 2.37 -7.10 -3.98
N PHE A 12 3.22 -7.03 -5.01
CA PHE A 12 4.63 -6.68 -4.93
C PHE A 12 4.90 -5.43 -5.77
N ASN A 13 5.89 -4.66 -5.37
CA ASN A 13 6.38 -3.51 -6.09
C ASN A 13 7.91 -3.47 -6.02
N PHE A 14 8.54 -2.95 -7.08
CA PHE A 14 9.97 -2.64 -7.06
C PHE A 14 10.13 -1.13 -6.91
N GLY A 15 10.29 -0.69 -5.68
CA GLY A 15 10.51 0.72 -5.37
C GLY A 15 11.96 1.15 -5.57
N MET A 16 12.22 2.43 -5.34
CA MET A 16 13.57 2.99 -5.24
C MET A 16 13.91 3.34 -3.78
N LYS A 17 15.16 3.08 -3.38
CA LYS A 17 15.69 3.50 -2.08
C LYS A 17 15.73 5.03 -1.95
N ALA A 18 15.53 5.54 -0.75
CA ALA A 18 15.62 6.97 -0.45
C ALA A 18 17.01 7.54 -0.77
N GLY A 19 17.05 8.78 -1.25
CA GLY A 19 18.27 9.46 -1.71
C GLY A 19 18.69 9.10 -3.13
N THR A 20 17.96 8.23 -3.83
CA THR A 20 18.27 7.85 -5.20
C THR A 20 17.75 8.88 -6.19
N THR A 21 18.56 9.21 -7.19
CA THR A 21 18.16 10.00 -8.36
C THR A 21 18.68 9.30 -9.62
N THR A 22 17.79 9.09 -10.59
CA THR A 22 18.08 8.41 -11.85
C THR A 22 17.07 8.86 -12.91
N THR A 23 17.10 8.30 -14.12
CA THR A 23 16.04 8.49 -15.10
C THR A 23 15.08 7.30 -15.10
N ILE A 24 13.89 7.44 -15.71
CA ILE A 24 12.98 6.31 -15.93
C ILE A 24 13.68 5.14 -16.63
N GLY A 25 14.47 5.41 -17.68
CA GLY A 25 15.27 4.38 -18.35
C GLY A 25 16.37 3.79 -17.45
N GLY A 26 17.01 4.62 -16.62
CA GLY A 26 17.98 4.15 -15.63
C GLY A 26 17.36 3.23 -14.58
N TYR A 27 16.13 3.49 -14.16
CA TYR A 27 15.38 2.62 -13.24
C TYR A 27 15.08 1.25 -13.84
N PHE A 28 14.54 1.19 -15.07
CA PHE A 28 14.25 -0.11 -15.71
C PHE A 28 15.52 -0.91 -16.02
N ASN A 29 16.61 -0.24 -16.41
CA ASN A 29 17.90 -0.89 -16.61
C ASN A 29 18.43 -1.49 -15.29
N GLU A 30 18.37 -0.74 -14.19
CA GLU A 30 18.79 -1.27 -12.88
C GLU A 30 17.90 -2.41 -12.41
N LEU A 31 16.59 -2.32 -12.64
CA LEU A 31 15.65 -3.38 -12.32
C LEU A 31 15.97 -4.67 -13.07
N GLN A 32 16.20 -4.57 -14.39
CA GLN A 32 16.63 -5.69 -15.22
C GLN A 32 17.95 -6.30 -14.70
N ASN A 33 18.97 -5.48 -14.47
CA ASN A 33 20.27 -5.91 -13.94
C ASN A 33 20.13 -6.62 -12.58
N THR A 34 19.26 -6.10 -11.72
CA THR A 34 19.01 -6.65 -10.38
C THR A 34 18.37 -8.04 -10.47
N PHE A 35 17.42 -8.24 -11.39
CA PHE A 35 16.84 -9.56 -11.64
C PHE A 35 17.87 -10.55 -12.24
N GLU A 36 18.65 -10.11 -13.22
CA GLU A 36 19.68 -10.94 -13.88
C GLU A 36 20.79 -11.37 -12.91
N ALA A 37 21.05 -10.58 -11.86
CA ALA A 37 21.99 -10.94 -10.81
C ALA A 37 21.51 -12.11 -9.92
N ILE A 38 20.22 -12.45 -9.92
CA ILE A 38 19.66 -13.55 -9.15
C ILE A 38 19.73 -14.83 -9.99
N SER A 39 20.66 -15.73 -9.69
CA SER A 39 20.92 -16.97 -10.45
C SER A 39 19.73 -17.92 -10.62
N ASN A 40 18.71 -17.74 -9.79
CA ASN A 40 17.51 -18.57 -9.73
C ASN A 40 16.34 -17.99 -10.53
N ILE A 41 16.54 -16.83 -11.17
CA ILE A 41 15.55 -16.15 -11.99
C ILE A 41 15.95 -16.28 -13.46
N SER A 42 14.97 -16.55 -14.33
CA SER A 42 15.14 -16.70 -15.77
C SER A 42 13.94 -16.14 -16.52
N GLU A 43 14.01 -16.07 -17.85
CA GLU A 43 12.90 -15.63 -18.71
C GLU A 43 12.33 -14.25 -18.33
N ILE A 44 13.22 -13.34 -17.92
CA ILE A 44 12.86 -11.99 -17.48
C ILE A 44 12.35 -11.20 -18.68
N LYS A 45 11.14 -10.66 -18.57
CA LYS A 45 10.54 -9.75 -19.54
C LYS A 45 9.92 -8.55 -18.82
N ILE A 46 10.27 -7.36 -19.27
CA ILE A 46 9.66 -6.10 -18.84
C ILE A 46 8.99 -5.50 -20.07
N GLU A 47 7.66 -5.55 -20.10
CA GLU A 47 6.82 -5.03 -21.16
C GLU A 47 6.20 -3.71 -20.67
N LEU A 48 6.35 -2.66 -21.46
CA LEU A 48 5.77 -1.34 -21.18
C LEU A 48 5.49 -0.63 -22.51
N ASP A 49 4.50 0.26 -22.53
CA ASP A 49 4.23 1.08 -23.70
C ASP A 49 5.23 2.24 -23.74
N GLU A 50 6.20 2.21 -24.67
CA GLU A 50 7.24 3.23 -24.78
C GLU A 50 6.66 4.64 -25.03
N GLU A 51 5.46 4.75 -25.61
CA GLU A 51 4.81 6.04 -25.85
C GLU A 51 4.33 6.71 -24.55
N ASP A 52 4.09 5.92 -23.49
CA ASP A 52 3.65 6.42 -22.18
C ASP A 52 4.79 7.04 -21.36
N TYR A 53 6.06 6.88 -21.78
CA TYR A 53 7.23 7.22 -20.97
C TYR A 53 8.29 8.08 -21.66
N ASP A 54 8.69 9.16 -20.99
CA ASP A 54 9.95 9.83 -21.27
C ASP A 54 11.07 9.14 -20.47
N PHE A 55 11.83 8.25 -21.13
CA PHE A 55 12.93 7.52 -20.52
C PHE A 55 14.08 8.41 -20.01
N THR A 56 14.12 9.67 -20.44
CA THR A 56 15.12 10.66 -20.01
C THR A 56 14.65 11.49 -18.81
N ALA A 57 13.36 11.41 -18.45
CA ALA A 57 12.82 12.12 -17.32
C ALA A 57 13.50 11.68 -16.02
N GLU A 58 13.98 12.66 -15.26
CA GLU A 58 14.59 12.44 -13.95
C GLU A 58 13.53 12.07 -12.92
N ILE A 59 13.84 11.05 -12.13
CA ILE A 59 13.08 10.63 -10.96
C ILE A 59 14.00 10.69 -9.74
N SER A 60 13.49 11.28 -8.66
CA SER A 60 14.23 11.46 -7.43
C SER A 60 13.36 11.14 -6.22
N ILE A 61 13.85 10.25 -5.36
CA ILE A 61 13.17 9.85 -4.12
C ILE A 61 13.91 10.49 -2.95
N SER A 62 13.37 11.59 -2.42
CA SER A 62 14.03 12.38 -1.38
C SER A 62 13.89 11.78 0.02
N THR A 63 12.78 11.08 0.30
CA THR A 63 12.46 10.50 1.60
C THR A 63 12.09 9.03 1.46
N TYR A 64 12.26 8.27 2.54
CA TYR A 64 11.77 6.90 2.59
C TYR A 64 10.25 6.90 2.45
N ASP A 65 9.78 6.37 1.32
CA ASP A 65 8.37 6.30 0.95
C ASP A 65 8.14 4.90 0.37
N ASN A 66 7.57 4.02 1.19
CA ASN A 66 7.48 2.59 0.90
C ASN A 66 6.03 2.12 1.09
N MET A 67 5.49 1.44 0.07
CA MET A 67 4.10 0.98 0.10
C MET A 67 3.78 0.00 1.23
N SER A 68 4.78 -0.75 1.71
CA SER A 68 4.66 -1.68 2.84
C SER A 68 4.31 -0.99 4.15
N VAL A 69 4.53 0.33 4.25
CA VAL A 69 4.19 1.14 5.43
C VAL A 69 3.19 2.24 5.08
N GLY A 70 2.40 2.05 4.02
CA GLY A 70 1.38 3.03 3.59
C GLY A 70 1.94 4.22 2.82
N GLY A 71 3.22 4.22 2.48
CA GLY A 71 3.85 5.21 1.60
C GLY A 71 3.45 5.04 0.14
N ARG A 72 3.82 5.97 -0.74
CA ARG A 72 3.48 5.91 -2.17
C ARG A 72 4.32 4.85 -2.91
N ILE A 73 3.80 4.42 -4.06
CA ILE A 73 4.56 3.65 -5.03
C ILE A 73 5.49 4.59 -5.78
N ASN A 74 6.80 4.32 -5.70
CA ASN A 74 7.85 5.16 -6.27
C ASN A 74 8.93 4.30 -6.95
N PRO A 75 9.14 4.43 -8.27
CA PRO A 75 8.44 5.33 -9.18
C PRO A 75 7.00 4.87 -9.42
N ASN A 76 6.09 5.82 -9.63
CA ASN A 76 4.71 5.52 -10.02
C ASN A 76 4.66 5.18 -11.52
N VAL A 77 4.90 3.91 -11.83
CA VAL A 77 4.79 3.35 -13.18
C VAL A 77 3.42 2.68 -13.36
N ARG A 78 2.84 2.83 -14.55
CA ARG A 78 1.54 2.30 -14.98
C ARG A 78 1.66 1.54 -16.29
N ASN A 79 0.77 0.60 -16.55
CA ASN A 79 0.78 -0.17 -17.81
C ASN A 79 2.12 -0.91 -18.03
N VAL A 80 2.79 -1.28 -16.94
CA VAL A 80 4.01 -2.09 -16.97
C VAL A 80 3.64 -3.51 -16.60
N ARG A 81 4.17 -4.47 -17.35
CA ARG A 81 4.08 -5.89 -17.05
C ARG A 81 5.47 -6.48 -16.91
N ILE A 82 5.76 -7.06 -15.75
CA ILE A 82 7.01 -7.73 -15.47
C ILE A 82 6.71 -9.22 -15.34
N SER A 83 7.41 -10.07 -16.08
CA SER A 83 7.29 -11.53 -15.93
C SER A 83 8.65 -12.20 -15.86
N PHE A 84 8.74 -13.26 -15.08
CA PHE A 84 9.95 -14.06 -14.92
C PHE A 84 9.63 -15.43 -14.31
N ASP A 85 10.50 -16.40 -14.54
CA ASP A 85 10.44 -17.72 -13.94
C ASP A 85 11.46 -17.80 -12.79
N ILE A 86 11.05 -18.35 -11.64
CA ILE A 86 11.90 -18.60 -10.47
C ILE A 86 12.05 -20.10 -10.25
N PHE A 87 13.29 -20.56 -10.04
CA PHE A 87 13.59 -21.87 -9.50
C PHE A 87 13.96 -21.79 -8.01
N ILE A 88 13.13 -22.33 -7.11
CA ILE A 88 13.37 -22.37 -5.66
C ILE A 88 13.58 -23.82 -5.20
N PRO A 89 14.83 -24.25 -4.97
CA PRO A 89 15.14 -25.61 -4.51
C PRO A 89 14.42 -26.01 -3.22
N LYS A 90 14.03 -27.28 -3.05
CA LYS A 90 13.34 -27.81 -1.85
C LYS A 90 14.00 -27.40 -0.56
N ARG A 91 15.34 -27.48 -0.49
CA ARG A 91 16.10 -27.06 0.69
C ARG A 91 15.84 -25.59 1.05
N ILE A 92 15.78 -24.71 0.04
CA ILE A 92 15.46 -23.30 0.27
C ILE A 92 13.99 -23.13 0.64
N GLN A 93 13.08 -23.94 0.08
CA GLN A 93 11.67 -23.92 0.50
C GLN A 93 11.51 -24.31 1.97
N GLU A 94 12.23 -25.34 2.44
CA GLU A 94 12.28 -25.76 3.85
C GLU A 94 12.80 -24.63 4.76
N ASP A 95 13.83 -23.92 4.33
CA ASP A 95 14.41 -22.80 5.09
C ASP A 95 13.46 -21.59 5.18
N LEU A 96 12.61 -21.37 4.16
CA LEU A 96 11.74 -20.20 4.05
C LEU A 96 10.30 -20.44 4.55
N LYS A 97 9.82 -21.68 4.56
CA LYS A 97 8.46 -21.99 5.01
C LYS A 97 8.38 -22.15 6.53
N HIS A 98 7.32 -21.57 7.09
CA HIS A 98 6.87 -21.87 8.46
C HIS A 98 5.94 -23.09 8.53
N ASP A 99 5.39 -23.53 7.40
CA ASP A 99 4.54 -24.73 7.29
C ASP A 99 5.37 -25.97 6.90
N PRO A 100 5.16 -27.13 7.55
CA PRO A 100 5.83 -28.40 7.19
C PRO A 100 5.53 -28.91 5.77
N LYS A 101 4.47 -28.45 5.10
CA LYS A 101 4.14 -28.89 3.74
C LYS A 101 4.97 -28.16 2.68
N LEU A 102 5.97 -28.84 2.14
CA LEU A 102 6.71 -28.36 0.97
C LEU A 102 5.85 -28.36 -0.28
N PHE A 103 6.14 -27.44 -1.19
CA PHE A 103 5.56 -27.54 -2.52
C PHE A 103 6.02 -28.83 -3.18
N LYS A 104 5.24 -29.31 -4.14
CA LYS A 104 5.68 -30.43 -4.98
C LYS A 104 6.46 -29.97 -6.20
N THR A 105 6.42 -28.67 -6.53
CA THR A 105 7.25 -28.04 -7.57
C THR A 105 8.37 -27.19 -7.00
N GLU A 106 9.40 -26.95 -7.79
CA GLU A 106 10.48 -25.99 -7.53
C GLU A 106 10.48 -24.83 -8.52
N LYS A 107 9.56 -24.84 -9.51
CA LYS A 107 9.48 -23.83 -10.56
C LYS A 107 8.19 -23.04 -10.44
N PHE A 108 8.31 -21.72 -10.50
CA PHE A 108 7.21 -20.78 -10.36
C PHE A 108 7.32 -19.73 -11.45
N ARG A 109 6.21 -19.36 -12.07
CA ARG A 109 6.12 -18.17 -12.91
C ARG A 109 5.51 -17.04 -12.12
N VAL A 110 6.15 -15.88 -12.18
CA VAL A 110 5.68 -14.64 -11.55
C VAL A 110 5.34 -13.67 -12.65
N VAL A 111 4.14 -13.09 -12.58
CA VAL A 111 3.69 -12.01 -13.46
C VAL A 111 3.19 -10.88 -12.59
N ILE A 112 3.72 -9.69 -12.79
CA ILE A 112 3.38 -8.48 -12.05
C ILE A 112 2.81 -7.49 -13.06
N ASN A 113 1.55 -7.14 -12.87
CA ASN A 113 0.86 -6.17 -13.71
C ASN A 113 0.65 -4.89 -12.89
N TYR A 114 1.24 -3.79 -13.35
CA TYR A 114 0.97 -2.46 -12.81
C TYR A 114 -0.32 -1.95 -13.44
N THR A 115 -1.45 -2.31 -12.81
CA THR A 115 -2.79 -1.96 -13.30
C THR A 115 -3.08 -0.47 -13.13
N TYR A 116 -4.27 -0.03 -13.55
CA TYR A 116 -4.70 1.36 -13.33
C TYR A 116 -4.72 1.73 -11.83
N TYR A 117 -5.10 0.79 -10.97
CA TYR A 117 -5.30 1.01 -9.53
C TYR A 117 -4.05 0.74 -8.70
N PHE A 118 -3.50 -0.47 -8.79
CA PHE A 118 -2.38 -0.92 -7.95
C PHE A 118 -1.68 -2.14 -8.57
N PRO A 119 -0.40 -2.42 -8.26
CA PRO A 119 0.29 -3.61 -8.74
C PRO A 119 -0.38 -4.90 -8.28
N VAL A 120 -0.60 -5.82 -9.21
CA VAL A 120 -1.13 -7.16 -8.95
C VAL A 120 -0.12 -8.20 -9.39
N VAL A 121 0.14 -9.15 -8.51
CA VAL A 121 1.06 -10.26 -8.76
C VAL A 121 0.27 -11.54 -8.91
N ILE A 122 0.61 -12.31 -9.92
CA ILE A 122 0.14 -13.68 -10.12
C ILE A 122 1.36 -14.59 -9.99
N VAL A 123 1.25 -15.58 -9.11
CA VAL A 123 2.27 -16.63 -8.94
C VAL A 123 1.67 -17.97 -9.33
N GLN A 124 2.22 -18.55 -10.39
CA GLN A 124 1.79 -19.83 -10.94
C GLN A 124 2.84 -20.91 -10.65
N PRO A 125 2.56 -21.91 -9.79
CA PRO A 125 3.41 -23.10 -9.66
C PRO A 125 3.35 -23.95 -10.94
N PHE A 126 4.50 -24.37 -11.46
CA PHE A 126 4.54 -25.26 -12.63
C PHE A 126 4.29 -26.72 -12.23
N GLU A 127 3.36 -27.36 -12.93
CA GLU A 127 3.08 -28.81 -12.89
C GLU A 127 3.28 -29.46 -11.51
N PRO A 128 2.51 -29.05 -10.48
CA PRO A 128 2.66 -29.62 -9.15
C PRO A 128 2.35 -31.12 -9.19
N TYR A 129 3.35 -31.95 -8.88
CA TYR A 129 3.21 -33.40 -8.94
C TYR A 129 2.06 -33.89 -8.02
N GLY A 130 1.01 -34.52 -8.56
CA GLY A 130 0.01 -35.20 -7.74
C GLY A 130 -1.02 -34.31 -7.03
N GLY A 131 -1.44 -33.21 -7.66
CA GLY A 131 -2.76 -32.57 -7.49
C GLY A 131 -3.05 -31.81 -6.19
N ASP A 132 -2.15 -31.86 -5.20
CA ASP A 132 -2.27 -31.06 -3.96
C ASP A 132 -1.44 -29.78 -4.14
N VAL A 133 -2.11 -28.68 -4.41
CA VAL A 133 -1.52 -27.37 -4.70
C VAL A 133 -2.10 -26.35 -3.73
N ASP A 134 -1.23 -25.52 -3.17
CA ASP A 134 -1.60 -24.39 -2.32
C ASP A 134 -1.06 -23.11 -2.98
N PRO A 135 -1.80 -22.55 -3.94
CA PRO A 135 -1.33 -21.42 -4.73
C PRO A 135 -1.04 -20.16 -3.89
N SER A 136 -1.84 -19.90 -2.85
CA SER A 136 -1.62 -18.77 -1.93
C SER A 136 -0.28 -18.90 -1.21
N SER A 137 0.06 -20.08 -0.70
CA SER A 137 1.38 -20.32 -0.11
C SER A 137 2.51 -20.11 -1.12
N ALA A 138 2.27 -20.25 -2.44
CA ALA A 138 3.32 -20.07 -3.44
C ALA A 138 3.71 -18.59 -3.54
N VAL A 139 2.74 -17.68 -3.40
CA VAL A 139 2.98 -16.23 -3.28
C VAL A 139 3.84 -15.94 -2.06
N VAL A 140 3.55 -16.54 -0.91
CA VAL A 140 4.36 -16.39 0.31
C VAL A 140 5.79 -16.85 0.07
N LEU A 141 5.99 -18.05 -0.47
CA LEU A 141 7.32 -18.58 -0.72
C LEU A 141 8.12 -17.69 -1.68
N VAL A 142 7.50 -17.26 -2.79
CA VAL A 142 8.13 -16.37 -3.76
C VAL A 142 8.48 -15.03 -3.12
N ARG A 143 7.59 -14.46 -2.30
CA ARG A 143 7.85 -13.23 -1.57
C ARG A 143 9.07 -13.35 -0.66
N GLU A 144 9.10 -14.35 0.22
CA GLU A 144 10.21 -14.53 1.17
C GLU A 144 11.54 -14.79 0.44
N PHE A 145 11.48 -15.52 -0.66
CA PHE A 145 12.63 -15.74 -1.53
C PHE A 145 13.15 -14.41 -2.12
N LEU A 146 12.27 -13.61 -2.72
CA LEU A 146 12.64 -12.32 -3.33
C LEU A 146 13.16 -11.33 -2.28
N ILE A 147 12.54 -11.23 -1.10
CA ILE A 147 13.06 -10.42 0.01
C ILE A 147 14.52 -10.81 0.30
N LYS A 148 14.79 -12.11 0.47
CA LYS A 148 16.12 -12.60 0.82
C LYS A 148 17.16 -12.36 -0.28
N GLU A 149 16.79 -12.51 -1.55
CA GLU A 149 17.73 -12.30 -2.66
C GLU A 149 18.00 -10.81 -2.91
N PHE A 150 16.97 -9.95 -2.93
CA PHE A 150 17.15 -8.51 -3.14
C PHE A 150 17.96 -7.84 -2.01
N LEU A 151 17.88 -8.35 -0.78
CA LEU A 151 18.71 -7.87 0.34
C LEU A 151 20.22 -8.12 0.15
N LYS A 152 20.61 -9.08 -0.69
CA LYS A 152 22.03 -9.42 -0.93
C LYS A 152 22.66 -8.59 -2.07
N ILE A 153 21.83 -7.94 -2.89
CA ILE A 153 22.29 -7.24 -4.08
C ILE A 153 22.52 -5.77 -3.73
N GLU A 154 23.69 -5.27 -4.11
CA GLU A 154 23.99 -3.85 -4.06
C GLU A 154 23.32 -3.14 -5.24
N SER A 155 22.05 -2.77 -5.04
CA SER A 155 21.20 -2.07 -6.00
C SER A 155 20.42 -0.97 -5.30
N PHE A 156 19.98 0.06 -6.04
CA PHE A 156 19.04 1.06 -5.50
C PHE A 156 17.57 0.60 -5.54
N ILE A 157 17.28 -0.56 -6.13
CA ILE A 157 15.95 -1.16 -6.14
C ILE A 157 15.60 -1.67 -4.74
N ASP A 158 14.36 -1.42 -4.32
CA ASP A 158 13.79 -1.83 -3.05
C ASP A 158 12.59 -2.75 -3.32
N PHE A 159 12.63 -4.00 -2.83
CA PHE A 159 11.50 -4.91 -2.98
C PHE A 159 10.46 -4.64 -1.90
N GLN A 160 9.28 -4.21 -2.32
CA GLN A 160 8.19 -3.79 -1.43
C GLN A 160 6.98 -4.70 -1.58
N VAL A 161 6.28 -4.92 -0.48
CA VAL A 161 5.12 -5.83 -0.41
C VAL A 161 3.98 -5.15 0.34
N LEU A 162 2.77 -5.22 -0.19
CA LEU A 162 1.57 -4.82 0.55
C LEU A 162 0.87 -6.05 1.14
N GLY A 163 0.58 -6.00 2.44
CA GLY A 163 -0.13 -7.05 3.16
C GLY A 163 -1.65 -6.85 3.16
N PRO A 164 -2.45 -7.92 3.26
CA PRO A 164 -2.11 -9.32 3.15
C PRO A 164 -1.80 -9.68 1.69
N SER A 165 -0.58 -10.17 1.48
CA SER A 165 -0.21 -10.88 0.28
C SER A 165 0.18 -12.28 0.76
N PRO A 166 -0.45 -13.36 0.29
CA PRO A 166 -1.45 -13.43 -0.79
C PRO A 166 -2.82 -12.83 -0.45
N PHE A 167 -3.60 -12.56 -1.50
CA PHE A 167 -5.05 -12.47 -1.46
C PHE A 167 -5.60 -13.73 -0.74
N HIS A 168 -6.68 -13.61 0.01
CA HIS A 168 -7.25 -14.72 0.78
C HIS A 168 -8.03 -15.71 -0.12
N GLY A 169 -7.39 -16.21 -1.18
CA GLY A 169 -8.00 -17.10 -2.15
C GLY A 169 -7.00 -17.92 -2.97
N ASP A 170 -7.30 -19.21 -3.12
CA ASP A 170 -6.61 -20.15 -4.01
C ASP A 170 -7.37 -20.27 -5.33
N PHE A 171 -6.70 -19.97 -6.45
CA PHE A 171 -7.36 -19.90 -7.75
C PHE A 171 -7.07 -21.11 -8.63
N PHE A 172 -8.11 -21.63 -9.28
CA PHE A 172 -8.04 -22.79 -10.16
C PHE A 172 -8.84 -22.54 -11.45
N VAL A 173 -8.18 -22.57 -12.60
CA VAL A 173 -8.79 -22.42 -13.93
C VAL A 173 -8.98 -23.79 -14.56
N LYS A 174 -10.24 -24.15 -14.85
CA LYS A 174 -10.64 -25.49 -15.30
C LYS A 174 -11.60 -25.43 -16.48
N GLU A 175 -11.48 -26.35 -17.42
CA GLU A 175 -12.42 -26.46 -18.55
C GLU A 175 -13.80 -26.96 -18.08
N ASN A 176 -14.88 -26.36 -18.58
CA ASN A 176 -16.24 -26.85 -18.41
C ASN A 176 -17.07 -26.63 -19.68
N ASN A 177 -17.17 -27.68 -20.50
CA ASN A 177 -17.87 -27.67 -21.79
C ASN A 177 -19.40 -27.46 -21.70
N GLN A 178 -19.97 -27.40 -20.50
CA GLN A 178 -21.40 -27.14 -20.29
C GLN A 178 -21.71 -25.66 -20.03
N LEU A 179 -20.71 -24.79 -19.96
CA LEU A 179 -20.91 -23.35 -19.79
C LEU A 179 -21.48 -22.72 -21.07
N GLU A 180 -22.51 -21.88 -20.89
CA GLU A 180 -23.03 -21.02 -21.96
C GLU A 180 -22.21 -19.74 -22.14
N GLU A 181 -21.62 -19.23 -21.05
CA GLU A 181 -20.76 -18.05 -21.03
C GLU A 181 -19.28 -18.39 -21.27
N LYS A 182 -18.44 -17.38 -21.55
CA LYS A 182 -16.98 -17.58 -21.76
C LYS A 182 -16.30 -18.20 -20.54
N PHE A 183 -16.62 -17.68 -19.35
CA PHE A 183 -16.18 -18.26 -18.09
C PHE A 183 -17.16 -17.92 -16.96
N GLN A 184 -17.09 -18.70 -15.88
CA GLN A 184 -17.86 -18.50 -14.67
C GLN A 184 -16.95 -18.67 -13.45
N ILE A 185 -17.10 -17.80 -12.45
CA ILE A 185 -16.37 -17.87 -11.19
C ILE A 185 -17.28 -18.47 -10.11
N SER A 186 -16.74 -19.45 -9.37
CA SER A 186 -17.35 -20.07 -8.20
C SER A 186 -16.43 -19.94 -7.01
N ILE A 187 -16.89 -19.27 -5.97
CA ILE A 187 -16.15 -19.05 -4.73
C ILE A 187 -16.70 -19.99 -3.66
N MET A 188 -15.83 -20.82 -3.08
CA MET A 188 -16.14 -21.65 -1.92
C MET A 188 -15.41 -21.07 -0.70
N GLU A 189 -16.19 -20.45 0.19
CA GLU A 189 -15.65 -19.87 1.42
C GLU A 189 -15.10 -20.95 2.35
N THR A 190 -13.89 -20.76 2.86
CA THR A 190 -13.29 -21.67 3.85
C THR A 190 -12.84 -20.92 5.11
N LYS A 191 -12.35 -21.66 6.11
CA LYS A 191 -11.76 -21.04 7.31
C LYS A 191 -10.36 -20.48 7.07
N ALA A 192 -9.71 -20.90 5.98
CA ALA A 192 -8.34 -20.51 5.63
C ALA A 192 -8.39 -19.61 4.39
N TYR A 193 -7.90 -20.10 3.26
CA TYR A 193 -8.03 -19.45 1.96
C TYR A 193 -9.29 -19.94 1.26
N ASP A 194 -10.06 -19.03 0.67
CA ASP A 194 -11.22 -19.41 -0.11
C ASP A 194 -10.78 -20.17 -1.38
N GLU A 195 -11.59 -21.11 -1.85
CA GLU A 195 -11.30 -21.82 -3.10
C GLU A 195 -12.06 -21.14 -4.25
N ILE A 196 -11.33 -20.53 -5.19
CA ILE A 196 -11.89 -19.82 -6.34
C ILE A 196 -11.69 -20.68 -7.58
N ASN A 197 -12.77 -21.34 -7.99
CA ASN A 197 -12.81 -22.11 -9.22
C ASN A 197 -13.32 -21.24 -10.37
N ILE A 198 -12.50 -21.07 -11.40
CA ILE A 198 -12.83 -20.35 -12.62
C ILE A 198 -13.02 -21.39 -13.73
N TYR A 199 -14.26 -21.58 -14.15
CA TYR A 199 -14.60 -22.52 -15.20
C TYR A 199 -14.66 -21.80 -16.54
N TYR A 200 -14.10 -22.35 -17.61
CA TYR A 200 -14.11 -21.72 -18.94
C TYR A 200 -14.64 -22.65 -20.05
N ASN A 201 -15.11 -22.07 -21.15
CA ASN A 201 -15.49 -22.77 -22.38
C ASN A 201 -15.15 -21.93 -23.62
N GLY A 202 -14.93 -22.59 -24.76
CA GLY A 202 -14.74 -21.93 -26.05
C GLY A 202 -13.32 -21.40 -26.33
N TYR A 203 -12.32 -21.82 -25.54
CA TYR A 203 -10.91 -21.52 -25.73
C TYR A 203 -10.17 -22.71 -26.35
N THR A 204 -9.06 -22.45 -27.04
CA THR A 204 -8.24 -23.50 -27.67
C THR A 204 -7.54 -24.36 -26.63
N ASP A 205 -7.00 -23.72 -25.58
CA ASP A 205 -6.37 -24.39 -24.44
C ASP A 205 -6.45 -23.56 -23.16
N VAL A 206 -6.02 -24.15 -22.04
CA VAL A 206 -6.09 -23.53 -20.71
C VAL A 206 -5.22 -22.28 -20.57
N ASN A 207 -4.13 -22.14 -21.33
CA ASN A 207 -3.27 -20.95 -21.27
C ASN A 207 -3.94 -19.77 -21.95
N GLU A 208 -4.55 -19.99 -23.12
CA GLU A 208 -5.34 -18.95 -23.80
C GLU A 208 -6.49 -18.47 -22.89
N ALA A 209 -7.22 -19.41 -22.27
CA ALA A 209 -8.26 -19.08 -21.30
C ALA A 209 -7.71 -18.28 -20.11
N PHE A 210 -6.59 -18.73 -19.53
CA PHE A 210 -5.96 -18.09 -18.38
C PHE A 210 -5.50 -16.65 -18.69
N GLU A 211 -4.89 -16.41 -19.84
CA GLU A 211 -4.48 -15.06 -20.27
C GLU A 211 -5.69 -14.13 -20.38
N ASP A 212 -6.74 -14.54 -21.09
CA ASP A 212 -7.96 -13.73 -21.26
C ASP A 212 -8.69 -13.48 -19.92
N ILE A 213 -8.85 -14.52 -19.10
CA ILE A 213 -9.53 -14.43 -17.79
C ILE A 213 -8.76 -13.50 -16.86
N THR A 214 -7.43 -13.65 -16.80
CA THR A 214 -6.62 -12.81 -15.90
C THR A 214 -6.70 -11.35 -16.32
N LEU A 215 -6.64 -11.03 -17.62
CA LEU A 215 -6.84 -9.68 -18.11
C LEU A 215 -8.18 -9.07 -17.66
N GLU A 216 -9.26 -9.86 -17.63
CA GLU A 216 -10.57 -9.38 -17.20
C GLU A 216 -10.65 -9.09 -15.70
N ILE A 217 -10.04 -9.92 -14.85
CA ILE A 217 -10.16 -9.80 -13.39
C ILE A 217 -9.06 -8.96 -12.73
N LEU A 218 -7.96 -8.67 -13.43
CA LEU A 218 -6.78 -7.99 -12.88
C LEU A 218 -7.10 -6.63 -12.26
N GLU A 219 -7.96 -5.83 -12.91
CA GLU A 219 -8.32 -4.51 -12.38
C GLU A 219 -9.12 -4.57 -11.08
N GLU A 220 -9.90 -5.64 -10.85
CA GLU A 220 -10.60 -5.80 -9.58
C GLU A 220 -9.62 -6.11 -8.44
N PHE A 221 -8.59 -6.92 -8.69
CA PHE A 221 -7.51 -7.12 -7.71
C PHE A 221 -6.68 -5.87 -7.48
N GLY A 222 -6.40 -5.11 -8.55
CA GLY A 222 -5.71 -3.83 -8.43
C GLY A 222 -6.48 -2.87 -7.53
N PHE A 223 -7.80 -2.77 -7.73
CA PHE A 223 -8.66 -1.97 -6.87
C PHE A 223 -8.67 -2.47 -5.43
N PHE A 224 -8.80 -3.78 -5.23
CA PHE A 224 -8.73 -4.40 -3.89
C PHE A 224 -7.45 -3.98 -3.16
N TYR A 225 -6.27 -4.14 -3.76
CA TYR A 225 -5.01 -3.76 -3.11
C TYR A 225 -4.87 -2.25 -2.91
N GLU A 226 -5.43 -1.43 -3.78
CA GLU A 226 -5.49 0.02 -3.54
C GLU A 226 -6.29 0.34 -2.27
N LEU A 227 -7.43 -0.34 -2.02
CA LEU A 227 -8.21 -0.14 -0.79
C LEU A 227 -7.38 -0.43 0.46
N MET A 228 -6.61 -1.52 0.42
CA MET A 228 -5.74 -1.94 1.50
C MET A 228 -4.62 -0.92 1.75
N HIS A 229 -4.01 -0.46 0.66
CA HIS A 229 -2.97 0.57 0.69
C HIS A 229 -3.50 1.86 1.31
N LYS A 230 -4.69 2.31 0.90
CA LYS A 230 -5.34 3.51 1.43
C LYS A 230 -5.69 3.39 2.91
N ASN A 231 -6.13 2.22 3.35
CA ASN A 231 -6.39 1.97 4.77
C ASN A 231 -5.09 2.05 5.60
N LEU A 232 -4.01 1.47 5.09
CA LEU A 232 -2.69 1.54 5.74
C LEU A 232 -2.14 2.97 5.78
N SER A 233 -2.21 3.70 4.67
CA SER A 233 -1.85 5.14 4.60
C SER A 233 -2.64 5.96 5.62
N SER A 234 -3.96 5.77 5.67
CA SER A 234 -4.84 6.47 6.63
C SER A 234 -4.47 6.14 8.07
N SER A 235 -4.15 4.88 8.36
CA SER A 235 -3.74 4.45 9.71
C SER A 235 -2.44 5.13 10.15
N MET A 236 -1.48 5.28 9.23
CA MET A 236 -0.20 5.95 9.49
C MET A 236 -0.36 7.46 9.69
N GLU A 237 -1.14 8.12 8.82
CA GLU A 237 -1.48 9.54 8.97
C GLU A 237 -2.19 9.81 10.29
N TRP A 238 -3.14 8.94 10.67
CA TRP A 238 -3.83 9.03 11.94
C TRP A 238 -2.88 8.83 13.13
N SER A 239 -1.99 7.83 13.08
CA SER A 239 -0.98 7.63 14.13
C SER A 239 -0.10 8.87 14.34
N PHE A 240 0.24 9.59 13.26
CA PHE A 240 0.99 10.84 13.38
C PHE A 240 0.19 11.95 14.08
N ILE A 241 -1.13 12.03 13.84
CA ILE A 241 -2.03 12.94 14.56
C ILE A 241 -2.09 12.58 16.05
N GLU A 242 -2.25 11.28 16.37
CA GLU A 242 -2.28 10.79 17.75
C GLU A 242 -0.98 11.11 18.50
N GLN A 243 0.17 10.83 17.89
CA GLN A 243 1.48 11.14 18.49
C GLN A 243 1.63 12.63 18.79
N ASN A 244 1.23 13.51 17.86
CA ASN A 244 1.28 14.96 18.08
C ASN A 244 0.30 15.41 19.19
N LEU A 245 -0.85 14.77 19.30
CA LEU A 245 -1.82 15.01 20.36
C LEU A 245 -1.26 14.59 21.73
N ASP A 246 -0.59 13.45 21.83
CA ASP A 246 0.07 13.00 23.05
C ASP A 246 1.19 13.94 23.49
N VAL A 247 1.98 14.45 22.53
CA VAL A 247 2.98 15.49 22.81
C VAL A 247 2.31 16.77 23.33
N LEU A 248 1.18 17.18 22.73
CA LEU A 248 0.42 18.33 23.23
C LEU A 248 -0.07 18.14 24.67
N ILE A 249 -0.62 16.96 24.98
CA ILE A 249 -1.14 16.61 26.31
C ILE A 249 -0.01 16.62 27.35
N SER A 250 1.11 15.98 27.05
CA SER A 250 2.27 15.91 27.96
C SER A 250 2.86 17.30 28.25
N LEU A 251 3.03 18.15 27.22
CA LEU A 251 3.51 19.53 27.39
C LEU A 251 2.60 20.39 28.28
N LYS A 252 1.29 20.11 28.32
CA LYS A 252 0.34 20.81 29.19
C LYS A 252 0.36 20.30 30.63
N GLN A 253 0.70 19.04 30.85
CA GLN A 253 0.84 18.46 32.20
C GLN A 253 2.12 18.95 32.90
N GLU A 254 3.18 19.24 32.15
CA GLU A 254 4.40 19.78 32.72
C GLU A 254 4.23 21.21 33.27
N ARG A 255 4.50 21.40 34.57
CA ARG A 255 4.31 22.69 35.27
C ARG A 255 5.24 23.84 34.80
N LYS A 256 6.14 23.63 33.84
CA LYS A 256 7.11 24.62 33.34
C LYS A 256 6.48 25.48 32.21
N LYS A 257 5.67 26.46 32.61
CA LYS A 257 4.70 27.16 31.73
C LYS A 257 5.26 28.07 30.61
N SER A 258 6.49 28.59 30.67
CA SER A 258 6.91 29.66 29.73
C SER A 258 7.66 29.19 28.48
N LYS A 259 8.53 28.18 28.57
CA LYS A 259 9.32 27.69 27.42
C LYS A 259 8.49 26.86 26.42
N ASN A 260 7.34 26.36 26.86
CA ASN A 260 6.52 25.44 26.08
C ASN A 260 5.47 26.13 25.20
N LEU A 261 5.21 27.44 25.35
CA LEU A 261 4.13 28.12 24.64
C LEU A 261 4.33 28.16 23.12
N PHE A 262 5.56 28.43 22.65
CA PHE A 262 5.85 28.45 21.22
C PHE A 262 5.71 27.05 20.60
N LEU A 263 6.24 26.02 21.28
CA LEU A 263 6.13 24.63 20.85
C LEU A 263 4.66 24.16 20.82
N ILE A 264 3.88 24.49 21.85
CA ILE A 264 2.43 24.21 21.91
C ILE A 264 1.71 24.86 20.72
N ASN A 265 2.04 26.11 20.38
CA ASN A 265 1.42 26.78 19.22
C ASN A 265 1.76 26.09 17.91
N ARG A 266 3.02 25.68 17.73
CA ARG A 266 3.43 24.93 16.54
C ARG A 266 2.65 23.62 16.42
N ILE A 267 2.62 22.83 17.50
CA ILE A 267 1.92 21.53 17.52
C ILE A 267 0.41 21.70 17.29
N LEU A 268 -0.23 22.70 17.90
CA LEU A 268 -1.65 22.97 17.67
C LEU A 268 -1.95 23.30 16.20
N ASN A 269 -1.13 24.16 15.59
CA ASN A 269 -1.28 24.50 14.18
C ASN A 269 -1.06 23.27 13.30
N ASP A 270 -0.02 22.49 13.57
CA ASP A 270 0.28 21.25 12.83
C ASP A 270 -0.88 20.26 12.96
N LEU A 271 -1.46 20.08 14.15
CA LEU A 271 -2.62 19.23 14.38
C LEU A 271 -3.86 19.67 13.59
N PHE A 272 -4.18 20.97 13.59
CA PHE A 272 -5.30 21.48 12.78
C PHE A 272 -5.08 21.26 11.28
N ILE A 273 -3.86 21.50 10.80
CA ILE A 273 -3.50 21.30 9.40
C ILE A 273 -3.63 19.82 9.04
N ASN A 274 -3.03 18.92 9.84
CA ASN A 274 -3.03 17.49 9.57
C ASN A 274 -4.44 16.89 9.60
N ILE A 275 -5.27 17.25 10.58
CA ILE A 275 -6.67 16.80 10.62
C ILE A 275 -7.45 17.33 9.43
N SER A 276 -7.25 18.60 9.04
CA SER A 276 -7.94 19.16 7.88
C SER A 276 -7.57 18.42 6.59
N TYR A 277 -6.29 18.08 6.41
CA TYR A 277 -5.85 17.27 5.27
C TYR A 277 -6.44 15.86 5.32
N PHE A 278 -6.39 15.21 6.48
CA PHE A 278 -6.95 13.88 6.69
C PHE A 278 -8.45 13.83 6.36
N GLU A 279 -9.26 14.75 6.91
CA GLU A 279 -10.70 14.84 6.63
C GLU A 279 -10.97 15.09 5.14
N LYS A 280 -10.20 16.00 4.52
CA LYS A 280 -10.29 16.28 3.09
C LYS A 280 -10.02 15.00 2.28
N ASP A 281 -8.97 14.25 2.59
CA ASP A 281 -8.62 13.02 1.89
C ASP A 281 -9.67 11.91 2.11
N GLN A 282 -10.24 11.78 3.31
CA GLN A 282 -11.38 10.88 3.58
C GLN A 282 -12.62 11.21 2.73
N ILE A 283 -12.93 12.50 2.53
CA ILE A 283 -14.05 12.94 1.70
C ILE A 283 -13.82 12.57 0.23
N PHE A 284 -12.65 12.91 -0.32
CA PHE A 284 -12.30 12.57 -1.70
C PHE A 284 -12.28 11.06 -1.91
N TYR A 285 -11.78 10.31 -0.94
CA TYR A 285 -11.73 8.86 -1.01
C TYR A 285 -13.14 8.23 -1.04
N LYS A 286 -14.10 8.73 -0.26
CA LYS A 286 -15.50 8.26 -0.36
C LYS A 286 -16.10 8.45 -1.76
N SER A 287 -15.87 9.60 -2.39
CA SER A 287 -16.31 9.83 -3.78
C SER A 287 -15.60 8.92 -4.77
N TYR A 288 -14.30 8.67 -4.54
CA TYR A 288 -13.51 7.72 -5.32
C TYR A 288 -14.07 6.29 -5.25
N LEU A 289 -14.37 5.78 -4.06
CA LEU A 289 -14.96 4.45 -3.85
C LEU A 289 -16.28 4.29 -4.60
N GLN A 290 -17.19 5.27 -4.48
CA GLN A 290 -18.49 5.23 -5.15
C GLN A 290 -18.38 5.19 -6.68
N LYS A 291 -17.35 5.82 -7.24
CA LYS A 291 -17.10 5.83 -8.68
C LYS A 291 -16.58 4.47 -9.15
N ASN A 292 -15.53 3.96 -8.53
CA ASN A 292 -14.82 2.77 -9.03
C ASN A 292 -15.51 1.45 -8.67
N ARG A 293 -16.26 1.39 -7.56
CA ARG A 293 -17.05 0.20 -7.18
C ARG A 293 -18.04 -0.24 -8.26
N ARG A 294 -18.48 0.67 -9.14
CA ARG A 294 -19.43 0.36 -10.23
C ARG A 294 -18.85 -0.53 -11.32
N ASN A 295 -17.52 -0.61 -11.40
CA ASN A 295 -16.82 -1.38 -12.43
C ASN A 295 -16.40 -2.77 -11.91
N ILE A 296 -16.80 -3.13 -10.70
CA ILE A 296 -16.47 -4.40 -10.06
C ILE A 296 -17.60 -5.39 -10.30
N ILE A 297 -17.28 -6.55 -10.86
CA ILE A 297 -18.24 -7.57 -11.29
C ILE A 297 -18.01 -8.86 -10.48
N HIS A 298 -16.79 -9.37 -10.49
CA HIS A 298 -16.47 -10.74 -10.10
C HIS A 298 -16.20 -10.91 -8.60
N PHE A 299 -15.46 -9.98 -8.01
CA PHE A 299 -14.99 -10.02 -6.61
C PHE A 299 -15.64 -8.95 -5.73
N SER A 300 -16.87 -8.56 -6.07
CA SER A 300 -17.64 -7.54 -5.35
C SER A 300 -17.78 -7.82 -3.85
N SER A 301 -17.94 -9.09 -3.44
CA SER A 301 -18.05 -9.47 -2.03
C SER A 301 -16.77 -9.16 -1.23
N TYR A 302 -15.59 -9.44 -1.79
CA TYR A 302 -14.31 -9.13 -1.16
C TYR A 302 -14.10 -7.62 -1.04
N ILE A 303 -14.36 -6.89 -2.12
CA ILE A 303 -14.22 -5.43 -2.17
C ILE A 303 -15.20 -4.76 -1.21
N ASP A 304 -16.44 -5.24 -1.15
CA ASP A 304 -17.45 -4.72 -0.22
C ASP A 304 -17.06 -4.97 1.24
N ARG A 305 -16.50 -6.14 1.55
CA ARG A 305 -15.97 -6.43 2.89
C ARG A 305 -14.89 -5.43 3.28
N GLU A 306 -13.89 -5.22 2.44
CA GLU A 306 -12.81 -4.25 2.71
C GLU A 306 -13.33 -2.82 2.86
N ILE A 307 -14.32 -2.40 2.06
CA ILE A 307 -14.94 -1.07 2.20
C ILE A 307 -15.69 -0.95 3.54
N ASN A 308 -16.40 -2.00 3.96
CA ASN A 308 -17.22 -1.98 5.17
C ASN A 308 -16.39 -2.11 6.45
N GLU A 309 -15.20 -2.73 6.39
CA GLU A 309 -14.29 -2.90 7.53
C GLU A 309 -13.37 -1.69 7.76
N GLN A 310 -13.48 -0.63 6.95
CA GLN A 310 -12.69 0.59 7.12
C GLN A 310 -12.90 1.24 8.50
N VAL A 311 -11.79 1.67 9.10
CA VAL A 311 -11.78 2.30 10.42
C VAL A 311 -12.48 3.65 10.35
N ASN A 312 -13.45 3.86 11.25
CA ASN A 312 -14.07 5.17 11.46
C ASN A 312 -13.22 5.99 12.44
N TYR A 313 -12.42 6.91 11.90
CA TYR A 313 -11.55 7.77 12.69
C TYR A 313 -12.33 8.90 13.41
N PRO A 314 -12.08 9.16 14.71
CA PRO A 314 -12.83 10.15 15.50
C PRO A 314 -12.34 11.59 15.28
N THR A 315 -12.31 12.05 14.02
CA THR A 315 -11.74 13.36 13.64
C THR A 315 -12.46 14.53 14.31
N SER A 316 -13.79 14.44 14.47
CA SER A 316 -14.62 15.46 15.11
C SER A 316 -14.30 15.61 16.59
N GLN A 317 -14.17 14.49 17.31
CA GLN A 317 -13.83 14.48 18.73
C GLN A 317 -12.42 15.00 18.98
N VAL A 318 -11.45 14.59 18.15
CA VAL A 318 -10.07 15.09 18.25
C VAL A 318 -10.00 16.58 17.93
N THR A 319 -10.74 17.05 16.92
CA THR A 319 -10.85 18.49 16.61
C THR A 319 -11.42 19.28 17.78
N GLU A 320 -12.46 18.78 18.44
CA GLU A 320 -13.05 19.43 19.62
C GLU A 320 -12.06 19.49 20.79
N LEU A 321 -11.29 18.41 21.02
CA LEU A 321 -10.23 18.37 22.01
C LEU A 321 -9.13 19.41 21.73
N ILE A 322 -8.68 19.53 20.48
CA ILE A 322 -7.70 20.54 20.08
C ILE A 322 -8.24 21.96 20.29
N LYS A 323 -9.50 22.22 19.94
CA LYS A 323 -10.19 23.50 20.19
C LYS A 323 -10.27 23.83 21.68
N LEU A 324 -10.50 22.84 22.56
CA LEU A 324 -10.46 23.05 24.01
C LEU A 324 -9.07 23.55 24.46
N TYR A 325 -8.00 22.94 23.97
CA TYR A 325 -6.62 23.37 24.28
C TYR A 325 -6.29 24.76 23.72
N GLU A 326 -6.81 25.10 22.55
CA GLU A 326 -6.70 26.45 21.96
C GLU A 326 -7.47 27.51 22.76
N ASN A 327 -8.70 27.20 23.19
CA ASN A 327 -9.52 28.12 23.99
C ASN A 327 -8.93 28.38 25.38
N GLN A 328 -8.36 27.37 26.03
CA GLN A 328 -7.60 27.56 27.26
C GLN A 328 -6.40 28.49 27.06
N LYS A 329 -5.76 28.46 25.88
CA LYS A 329 -4.71 29.41 25.50
C LYS A 329 -5.27 30.82 25.32
N LEU A 330 -6.41 31.00 24.65
CA LEU A 330 -7.03 32.32 24.47
C LEU A 330 -7.23 33.00 25.83
N ASN A 331 -7.69 32.27 26.84
CA ASN A 331 -7.82 32.81 28.19
C ASN A 331 -6.48 33.26 28.80
N VAL A 332 -5.38 32.51 28.62
CA VAL A 332 -4.05 32.91 29.11
C VAL A 332 -3.50 34.11 28.34
N ASN A 333 -3.65 34.14 27.01
CA ASN A 333 -3.18 35.23 26.17
C ASN A 333 -3.98 36.51 26.41
N VAL A 334 -5.29 36.40 26.62
CA VAL A 334 -6.15 37.52 27.02
C VAL A 334 -5.73 38.05 28.38
N ILE A 335 -5.46 37.18 29.36
CA ILE A 335 -4.94 37.60 30.67
C ILE A 335 -3.57 38.27 30.52
N LEU A 336 -2.64 37.72 29.74
CA LEU A 336 -1.32 38.29 29.52
C LEU A 336 -1.40 39.64 28.80
N ALA A 337 -2.21 39.76 27.76
CA ALA A 337 -2.45 41.02 27.04
C ALA A 337 -3.10 42.06 27.97
N THR A 338 -4.03 41.64 28.83
CA THR A 338 -4.65 42.50 29.84
C THR A 338 -3.61 42.97 30.87
N VAL A 339 -2.70 42.10 31.32
CA VAL A 339 -1.60 42.44 32.23
C VAL A 339 -0.60 43.39 31.56
N ILE A 340 -0.19 43.13 30.32
CA ILE A 340 0.71 44.02 29.57
C ILE A 340 0.05 45.37 29.31
N ALA A 341 -1.23 45.40 28.95
CA ALA A 341 -2.00 46.64 28.78
C ALA A 341 -2.12 47.40 30.11
N ALA A 342 -2.38 46.71 31.22
CA ALA A 342 -2.46 47.31 32.55
C ALA A 342 -1.10 47.89 33.02
N ILE A 343 0.00 47.16 32.78
CA ILE A 343 1.36 47.64 33.07
C ILE A 343 1.70 48.84 32.20
N SER A 344 1.45 48.76 30.89
CA SER A 344 1.74 49.85 29.95
C SER A 344 0.91 51.10 30.26
N GLY A 345 -0.37 50.95 30.59
CA GLY A 345 -1.24 52.03 31.03
C GLY A 345 -0.80 52.64 32.36
N GLY A 346 -0.36 51.83 33.32
CA GLY A 346 0.19 52.29 34.60
C GLY A 346 1.50 53.08 34.45
N VAL A 347 2.40 52.61 33.56
CA VAL A 347 3.65 53.31 33.24
C VAL A 347 3.36 54.64 32.53
N MET A 348 2.48 54.67 31.53
CA MET A 348 2.10 55.92 30.86
C MET A 348 1.42 56.90 31.84
N GLY A 349 0.53 56.42 32.71
CA GLY A 349 -0.12 57.23 33.73
C GLY A 349 0.85 57.83 34.75
N ALA A 350 1.85 57.04 35.19
CA ALA A 350 2.90 57.52 36.07
C ALA A 350 3.81 58.58 35.41
N VAL A 351 4.15 58.39 34.13
CA VAL A 351 4.93 59.36 33.35
C VAL A 351 4.16 60.67 33.13
N ILE A 352 2.86 60.58 32.80
CA ILE A 352 2.01 61.78 32.68
C ILE A 352 1.91 62.49 34.04
N THR A 353 1.69 61.76 35.13
CA THR A 353 1.60 62.35 36.46
C THR A 353 2.90 63.07 36.83
N ALA A 354 4.06 62.43 36.59
CA ALA A 354 5.37 63.02 36.88
C ALA A 354 5.76 64.20 35.97
N LEU A 355 5.14 64.37 34.81
CA LEU A 355 5.37 65.51 33.91
C LEU A 355 4.45 66.70 34.20
N PHE A 356 3.36 66.50 34.94
CA PHE A 356 2.34 67.53 35.25
C PHE A 356 2.18 67.81 36.75
N THR A 357 3.06 67.27 37.60
CA THR A 357 3.31 67.69 38.99
C THR A 357 4.75 68.18 39.13
#